data_AF-A0A3S2UKH0-F1
#
_entry.id   AF-A0A3S2UKH0-F1
#
_cell.length_a   1.000
_cell.length_b   1.000
_cell.length_c   1.000
_cell.angle_alpha   90.00
_cell.angle_beta   90.00
_cell.angle_gamma   90.00
#
_symmetry.space_group_name_H-M   'P 1'
#
loop_
_entity.id
_entity.type
_entity.pdbx_description
1 polymer ?
#
loop_
_entity_poly.entity_id
_entity_poly.type
_entity_poly.pdbx_seq_one_letter_code
_entity_poly.pdbx_strand_id
1 'polypeptide(L)'
;MFKNSFSFYGRIRRTEYAYTLLIYLFVSPLLQIIAQSITNESISKYFDISAFIALTWFYLAQSAKRCYDMGKMPLYQFIPMYNLWMLFSDGEPYANQYGLDPKGREIGTY
;
A
#
# COMPACT_ATOMS: atom_id res chain seq x y z
N MET A 1 5.61 12.12 2.20
CA MET A 1 4.70 11.03 2.59
C MET A 1 3.49 11.07 1.67
N PHE A 2 3.07 9.93 1.14
CA PHE A 2 1.98 9.76 0.19
C PHE A 2 2.13 10.53 -1.13
N LYS A 3 3.36 10.58 -1.67
CA LYS A 3 3.54 11.06 -3.05
C LYS A 3 3.11 9.95 -4.03
N ASN A 4 2.24 10.31 -4.96
CA ASN A 4 1.73 9.42 -6.02
C ASN A 4 1.09 8.14 -5.47
N SER A 5 0.13 8.26 -4.55
CA SER A 5 -0.41 7.13 -3.78
C SER A 5 -1.06 6.01 -4.61
N PHE A 6 -1.55 6.33 -5.81
CA PHE A 6 -2.19 5.39 -6.73
C PHE A 6 -1.25 4.84 -7.81
N SER A 7 0.02 5.23 -7.81
CA SER A 7 1.04 4.68 -8.71
C SER A 7 1.74 3.49 -8.06
N PHE A 8 2.08 2.48 -8.83
CA PHE A 8 2.87 1.33 -8.35
C PHE A 8 4.36 1.63 -8.21
N TYR A 9 4.86 2.69 -8.85
CA TYR A 9 6.28 2.97 -8.91
C TYR A 9 6.73 3.88 -7.75
N GLY A 10 7.91 3.58 -7.21
CA GLY A 10 8.51 4.28 -6.08
C GLY A 10 8.82 3.36 -4.90
N ARG A 11 9.30 3.96 -3.81
CA ARG A 11 9.66 3.28 -2.56
C ARG A 11 8.99 3.95 -1.38
N ILE A 12 8.47 3.15 -0.45
CA ILE A 12 7.86 3.66 0.79
C ILE A 12 8.46 2.97 2.01
N ARG A 13 8.55 3.72 3.12
CA ARG A 13 9.05 3.23 4.41
C ARG A 13 7.95 2.48 5.17
N ARG A 14 8.37 1.78 6.23
CA ARG A 14 7.49 1.08 7.19
C ARG A 14 6.37 1.95 7.76
N THR A 15 6.62 3.24 8.04
CA THR A 15 5.60 4.14 8.63
C THR A 15 4.49 4.45 7.65
N GLU A 16 4.84 4.78 6.41
CA GLU A 16 3.87 5.02 5.34
C GLU A 16 3.06 3.75 5.03
N TYR A 17 3.74 2.60 4.98
CA TYR A 17 3.07 1.30 4.83
C TYR A 17 2.15 0.95 6.01
N ALA A 18 2.54 1.25 7.26
CA ALA A 18 1.70 1.06 8.43
C ALA A 18 0.41 1.89 8.33
N TYR A 19 0.52 3.16 7.90
CA TYR A 19 -0.65 3.98 7.65
C TYR A 19 -1.53 3.42 6.52
N THR A 20 -0.94 2.91 5.43
CA THR A 20 -1.70 2.23 4.37
C THR A 20 -2.51 1.05 4.93
N LEU A 21 -1.90 0.21 5.77
CA LEU A 21 -2.59 -0.92 6.40
C LEU A 21 -3.72 -0.47 7.31
N LEU A 22 -3.49 0.55 8.15
CA LEU A 22 -4.52 1.10 9.04
C LEU A 22 -5.67 1.70 8.24
N ILE A 23 -5.38 2.48 7.20
CA ILE A 23 -6.40 3.05 6.31
C ILE A 23 -7.22 1.91 5.70
N TYR A 24 -6.59 0.90 5.13
CA TYR A 24 -7.32 -0.23 4.53
C TYR A 24 -8.19 -0.96 5.56
N LEU A 25 -7.63 -1.27 6.74
CA LEU A 25 -8.31 -2.00 7.82
C LEU A 25 -9.55 -1.27 8.35
N PHE A 26 -9.50 0.05 8.51
CA PHE A 26 -10.61 0.82 9.07
C PHE A 26 -11.57 1.36 8.01
N VAL A 27 -11.07 1.78 6.85
CA VAL A 27 -11.92 2.37 5.80
C VAL A 27 -12.73 1.29 5.09
N SER A 28 -12.20 0.08 4.90
CA SER A 28 -12.93 -1.01 4.25
C SER A 28 -14.27 -1.34 4.94
N PRO A 29 -14.33 -1.64 6.25
CA PRO A 29 -15.60 -1.91 6.93
C PRO A 29 -16.52 -0.68 6.99
N LEU A 30 -15.97 0.53 7.11
CA LEU A 30 -16.77 1.76 7.08
C LEU A 30 -17.49 1.94 5.74
N LEU A 31 -16.80 1.69 4.62
CA LEU A 31 -17.39 1.75 3.29
C LEU A 31 -18.51 0.71 3.11
N GLN A 32 -18.36 -0.49 3.68
CA GLN A 32 -19.44 -1.50 3.66
C GLN A 32 -20.66 -1.08 4.49
N ILE A 33 -20.45 -0.49 5.67
CA ILE A 33 -21.56 0.03 6.49
C ILE A 33 -22.32 1.12 5.71
N ILE A 34 -21.60 2.02 5.04
CA ILE A 34 -22.20 3.05 4.19
C ILE A 34 -22.96 2.40 3.03
N ALA A 35 -22.39 1.42 2.34
CA ALA A 35 -23.04 0.73 1.24
C ALA A 35 -24.36 0.08 1.66
N GLN A 36 -24.39 -0.57 2.83
CA GLN A 36 -25.60 -1.19 3.39
C GLN A 36 -26.67 -0.17 3.81
N SER A 37 -26.28 1.07 4.12
CA SER A 37 -27.23 2.14 4.45
C SER A 37 -27.97 2.73 3.24
N ILE A 38 -27.51 2.43 2.01
CA ILE A 38 -28.13 2.92 0.77
C ILE A 38 -29.36 2.06 0.44
N THR A 39 -30.54 2.70 0.42
CA THR A 39 -31.83 2.01 0.19
C THR A 39 -32.01 1.47 -1.22
N ASN A 40 -31.40 2.12 -2.22
CA ASN A 40 -31.46 1.65 -3.60
C ASN A 40 -30.38 0.61 -3.86
N GLU A 41 -30.79 -0.65 -4.07
CA GLU A 41 -29.88 -1.79 -4.24
C GLU A 41 -28.89 -1.60 -5.41
N SER A 42 -29.34 -1.04 -6.52
CA SER A 42 -28.45 -0.79 -7.67
C SER A 42 -27.36 0.20 -7.31
N ILE A 43 -27.73 1.33 -6.70
CA ILE A 43 -26.79 2.37 -6.29
C ILE A 43 -25.83 1.83 -5.22
N SER A 44 -26.34 1.10 -4.23
CA SER A 44 -25.54 0.44 -3.20
C SER A 44 -24.47 -0.46 -3.82
N LYS A 45 -24.85 -1.31 -4.77
CA LYS A 45 -23.93 -2.23 -5.46
C LYS A 45 -22.85 -1.49 -6.27
N TYR A 46 -23.22 -0.46 -7.02
CA TYR A 46 -22.25 0.33 -7.79
C TYR A 46 -21.28 1.09 -6.87
N PHE A 47 -21.80 1.65 -5.77
CA PHE A 47 -20.99 2.29 -4.75
C PHE A 47 -20.00 1.30 -4.13
N ASP A 48 -20.46 0.14 -3.66
CA ASP A 48 -19.61 -0.87 -3.02
C ASP A 48 -18.49 -1.35 -3.94
N ILE A 49 -18.81 -1.69 -5.19
CA ILE A 49 -17.81 -2.15 -6.17
C ILE A 49 -16.79 -1.04 -6.46
N SER A 50 -17.23 0.19 -6.71
CA SER A 50 -16.32 1.31 -7.02
C SER A 50 -15.41 1.67 -5.85
N ALA A 51 -15.97 1.69 -4.63
CA ALA A 51 -15.26 1.90 -3.38
C ALA A 51 -14.22 0.79 -3.14
N PHE A 52 -14.61 -0.47 -3.34
CA PHE A 52 -13.73 -1.63 -3.21
C PHE A 52 -12.55 -1.56 -4.19
N ILE A 53 -12.81 -1.25 -5.48
CA ILE A 53 -11.76 -1.12 -6.50
C ILE A 53 -10.78 0.00 -6.12
N ALA A 54 -11.28 1.18 -5.77
CA ALA A 54 -10.44 2.33 -5.44
C ALA A 54 -9.55 2.06 -4.21
N LEU A 55 -10.13 1.53 -3.13
CA LEU A 55 -9.41 1.24 -1.89
C LEU A 55 -8.39 0.10 -2.09
N THR A 56 -8.77 -0.94 -2.83
CA THR A 56 -7.88 -2.06 -3.13
C THR A 56 -6.73 -1.62 -4.03
N TRP A 57 -6.99 -0.78 -5.03
CA TRP A 57 -5.93 -0.24 -5.88
C TRP A 57 -4.91 0.58 -5.08
N PHE A 58 -5.38 1.47 -4.21
CA PHE A 58 -4.52 2.21 -3.28
C PHE A 58 -3.66 1.27 -2.43
N TYR A 59 -4.27 0.24 -1.84
CA TYR A 59 -3.57 -0.75 -1.02
C TYR A 59 -2.49 -1.51 -1.80
N LEU A 60 -2.83 -2.01 -2.99
CA LEU A 60 -1.90 -2.76 -3.85
C LEU A 60 -0.75 -1.87 -4.35
N ALA A 61 -1.04 -0.62 -4.72
CA ALA A 61 -0.03 0.33 -5.18
C ALA A 61 1.02 0.61 -4.09
N GLN A 62 0.57 0.89 -2.86
CA GLN A 62 1.45 1.14 -1.72
C GLN A 62 2.24 -0.12 -1.31
N SER A 63 1.57 -1.27 -1.23
CA SER A 63 2.20 -2.55 -0.88
C SER A 63 3.27 -2.96 -1.90
N ALA A 64 3.05 -2.71 -3.20
CA ALA A 64 4.07 -2.90 -4.24
C ALA A 64 5.29 -2.00 -4.04
N LYS A 65 5.11 -0.71 -3.74
CA LYS A 65 6.24 0.19 -3.42
C LYS A 65 7.01 -0.26 -2.19
N ARG A 66 6.34 -0.89 -1.22
CA ARG A 66 7.02 -1.45 -0.05
C ARG A 66 7.82 -2.70 -0.41
N CYS A 67 7.31 -3.55 -1.29
CA CYS A 67 8.08 -4.67 -1.84
C CYS A 67 9.33 -4.17 -2.59
N TYR A 68 9.18 -3.13 -3.42
CA TYR A 68 10.30 -2.49 -4.11
C TYR A 68 11.33 -1.88 -3.17
N ASP A 69 10.88 -1.27 -2.06
CA ASP A 69 11.78 -0.78 -1.03
C ASP A 69 12.60 -1.90 -0.38
N MET A 70 12.09 -3.13 -0.36
CA MET A 70 12.77 -4.31 0.17
C MET A 70 13.53 -5.12 -0.88
N GLY A 71 13.61 -4.65 -2.13
CA GLY A 71 14.24 -5.38 -3.24
C GLY A 71 13.47 -6.67 -3.61
N LYS A 72 12.16 -6.72 -3.37
CA LYS A 72 11.28 -7.87 -3.65
C LYS A 72 10.31 -7.57 -4.77
N MET A 73 9.88 -8.61 -5.47
CA MET A 73 8.85 -8.49 -6.51
C MET A 73 7.48 -8.17 -5.87
N PRO A 74 6.61 -7.36 -6.51
CA PRO A 74 5.31 -6.96 -5.94
C PRO A 74 4.39 -8.12 -5.58
N LEU A 75 4.54 -9.27 -6.25
CA LEU A 75 3.73 -10.46 -5.99
C LEU A 75 3.88 -11.01 -4.57
N TYR A 76 4.95 -10.64 -3.85
CA TYR A 76 5.16 -11.06 -2.47
C TYR A 76 4.06 -10.56 -1.53
N GLN A 77 3.36 -9.46 -1.86
CA GLN A 77 2.23 -8.96 -1.06
C GLN A 77 1.06 -9.94 -0.95
N PHE A 78 0.95 -10.91 -1.87
CA PHE A 78 -0.08 -11.95 -1.85
C PHE A 78 0.30 -13.17 -1.02
N ILE A 79 1.55 -13.27 -0.56
CA ILE A 79 1.97 -14.31 0.34
C ILE A 79 1.24 -14.09 1.68
N PRO A 80 0.55 -15.11 2.23
CA PRO A 80 -0.10 -14.99 3.53
C PRO A 80 0.86 -14.46 4.60
N MET A 81 0.38 -13.55 5.44
CA MET A 81 1.15 -12.89 6.52
C MET A 81 2.35 -12.04 6.08
N TYR A 82 2.64 -11.90 4.77
CA TYR A 82 3.76 -11.09 4.31
C TYR A 82 3.58 -9.59 4.60
N ASN A 83 2.33 -9.14 4.76
CA ASN A 83 2.03 -7.78 5.22
C ASN A 83 2.63 -7.49 6.62
N LEU A 84 2.68 -8.50 7.50
CA LEU A 84 3.36 -8.36 8.80
C LEU A 84 4.87 -8.28 8.62
N TRP A 85 5.44 -9.11 7.74
CA TRP A 85 6.87 -9.05 7.42
C TRP A 85 7.27 -7.69 6.85
N MET A 86 6.48 -7.13 5.92
CA MET A 86 6.69 -5.80 5.34
C MET A 86 6.60 -4.67 6.37
N LEU A 87 5.87 -4.86 7.47
CA LEU A 87 5.75 -3.88 8.56
C LEU A 87 7.04 -3.77 9.39
N PHE A 88 7.74 -4.89 9.60
CA PHE A 88 8.89 -4.96 10.51
C PHE A 88 10.26 -5.00 9.80
N SER A 89 10.33 -5.59 8.60
CA SER A 89 11.59 -5.73 7.86
C SER A 89 12.20 -4.37 7.52
N ASP A 90 13.53 -4.28 7.41
CA ASP A 90 14.15 -3.08 6.86
C ASP A 90 14.10 -3.06 5.32
N GLY A 91 14.19 -1.86 4.74
CA GLY A 91 14.33 -1.66 3.30
C GLY A 91 15.79 -1.74 2.83
N GLU A 92 15.99 -2.04 1.56
CA GLU A 92 17.27 -2.08 0.86
C GLU A 92 18.02 -0.75 1.01
N PRO A 93 19.31 -0.75 1.38
CA PRO A 93 20.08 0.49 1.47
C PRO A 93 20.36 1.08 0.09
N TYR A 94 20.56 2.40 0.05
CA TYR A 94 20.92 3.15 -1.15
C TYR A 94 19.83 3.15 -2.24
N ALA A 95 20.08 3.87 -3.32
CA ALA A 95 19.15 3.91 -4.45
C ALA A 95 19.08 2.55 -5.16
N ASN A 96 17.88 2.18 -5.62
CA ASN A 96 17.66 1.03 -6.49
C ASN A 96 16.86 1.45 -7.73
N GLN A 97 16.54 0.50 -8.61
CA GLN A 97 15.80 0.75 -9.86
C GLN A 97 14.39 1.35 -9.68
N TYR A 98 13.88 1.43 -8.44
CA TYR A 98 12.57 1.99 -8.09
C TYR A 98 12.66 3.35 -7.39
N GLY A 99 13.88 3.86 -7.16
CA GLY A 99 14.12 5.20 -6.64
C GLY A 99 15.17 5.26 -5.53
N LEU A 100 15.37 6.49 -5.04
CA LEU A 100 16.29 6.80 -3.94
C LEU A 100 15.86 6.09 -2.65
N ASP A 101 16.84 5.77 -1.80
CA ASP A 101 16.57 5.24 -0.46
C ASP A 101 15.72 6.23 0.32
N PRO A 102 14.51 5.84 0.78
CA PRO A 102 13.70 6.70 1.62
C PRO A 102 14.39 7.08 2.94
N LYS A 103 15.44 6.36 3.34
CA LYS A 103 16.29 6.69 4.48
C LYS A 103 17.44 7.64 4.20
N GLY A 104 17.75 7.92 2.94
CA GLY A 104 18.90 8.74 2.59
C GLY A 104 20.23 8.13 3.05
N ARG A 105 20.34 6.79 3.12
CA ARG A 105 21.65 6.15 3.31
C ARG A 105 22.42 6.37 2.00
N GLU A 106 23.62 6.91 2.10
CA GLU A 106 24.52 7.15 0.97
C GLU A 106 25.63 6.10 0.97
N ILE A 107 26.06 5.67 -0.22
CA ILE A 107 27.18 4.74 -0.36
C ILE A 107 28.40 5.49 0.18
N GLY A 108 28.92 5.07 1.33
CA GLY A 108 30.17 5.60 1.85
C GLY A 108 31.28 5.35 0.83
N THR A 109 31.71 6.40 0.15
CA THR A 109 32.93 6.39 -0.65
C THR A 109 34.09 6.28 0.34
N TYR A 110 34.67 5.09 0.47
CA TYR A 110 36.00 4.90 1.05
C TYR A 110 37.06 5.23 0.01
#